data_AF-A0A1M5SFW8-F1
#
_entry.id   AF-A0A1M5SFW8-F1
#
_cell.length_a   1.000
_cell.length_b   1.000
_cell.length_c   1.000
_cell.angle_alpha   90.00
_cell.angle_beta   90.00
_cell.angle_gamma   90.00
#
_symmetry.space_group_name_H-M   'P 1'
#
loop_
_entity.id
_entity.type
_entity.pdbx_description
1 polymer ?
#
loop_
_entity_poly.entity_id
_entity_poly.type
_entity_poly.pdbx_seq_one_letter_code
_entity_poly.pdbx_strand_id
1 'polypeptide(L)'
;MNWEQLFNEIKEKCPECVKCGFCCKHTPCYYGKWDEEQNKCIYLTEDNLCGIYDQIIELEKNKPSMERMFGSGCCLNYMNPDRLKIIREKQNEKNKRGA
;
A
#
# COMPACT_ATOMS: atom_id res chain seq x y z
N MET A 1 -29.22 -3.40 -8.64
CA MET A 1 -27.76 -3.21 -8.74
C MET A 1 -27.17 -4.53 -9.20
N ASN A 2 -26.54 -4.57 -10.38
CA ASN A 2 -25.91 -5.80 -10.87
C ASN A 2 -24.45 -5.91 -10.36
N TRP A 3 -23.85 -7.08 -10.53
CA TRP A 3 -22.48 -7.34 -10.07
C TRP A 3 -21.42 -6.41 -10.69
N GLU A 4 -21.59 -6.02 -11.95
CA GLU A 4 -20.70 -5.08 -12.64
C GLU A 4 -20.76 -3.67 -12.05
N GLN A 5 -21.95 -3.17 -11.73
CA GLN A 5 -22.14 -1.86 -11.11
C GLN A 5 -21.51 -1.81 -9.72
N LEU A 6 -21.72 -2.86 -8.91
CA LEU A 6 -21.13 -2.97 -7.57
C LEU A 6 -19.59 -3.01 -7.64
N PHE A 7 -19.03 -3.78 -8.59
CA PHE A 7 -17.58 -3.89 -8.74
C PHE A 7 -16.95 -2.57 -9.18
N ASN A 8 -17.60 -1.85 -10.09
CA ASN A 8 -17.16 -0.54 -10.56
C ASN A 8 -17.23 0.53 -9.47
N GLU A 9 -18.31 0.56 -8.67
CA GLU A 9 -18.39 1.48 -7.52
C GLU A 9 -17.33 1.21 -6.45
N ILE A 10 -17.01 -0.06 -6.17
CA ILE A 10 -15.95 -0.45 -5.24
C ILE A 10 -14.58 -0.04 -5.80
N LYS A 11 -14.36 -0.22 -7.11
CA LYS A 11 -13.12 0.13 -7.79
C LYS A 11 -12.88 1.65 -7.81
N GLU A 12 -13.91 2.46 -8.05
CA GLU A 12 -13.82 3.93 -7.97
C GLU A 12 -13.55 4.45 -6.55
N LYS A 13 -13.94 3.69 -5.52
CA LYS A 13 -13.70 4.04 -4.11
C LYS A 13 -12.36 3.55 -3.56
N CYS A 14 -11.62 2.71 -4.29
CA CYS A 14 -10.31 2.28 -3.81
C CYS A 14 -9.32 3.45 -3.90
N PRO A 15 -8.83 3.97 -2.76
CA PRO A 15 -8.00 5.16 -2.80
C PRO A 15 -6.61 4.83 -3.34
N GLU A 16 -5.96 5.82 -3.95
CA GLU A 16 -4.62 5.71 -4.51
C GLU A 16 -3.66 4.96 -3.56
N CYS A 17 -2.84 4.06 -4.12
CA CYS A 17 -1.85 3.35 -3.33
C CYS A 17 -0.80 4.35 -2.84
N VAL A 18 -0.67 4.48 -1.52
CA VAL A 18 0.35 5.36 -0.91
C VAL A 18 1.68 4.63 -0.64
N LYS A 19 1.89 3.45 -1.24
CA LYS A 19 3.10 2.62 -1.07
C LYS A 19 3.39 2.23 0.40
N CYS A 20 2.36 2.16 1.24
CA CYS A 20 2.50 1.88 2.67
C CYS A 20 3.19 0.52 2.92
N GLY A 21 4.24 0.53 3.74
CA GLY A 21 5.01 -0.64 4.15
C GLY A 21 4.49 -1.30 5.42
N PHE A 22 3.21 -1.20 5.76
CA PHE A 22 2.64 -1.79 6.99
C PHE A 22 2.99 -3.29 7.11
N CYS A 23 2.83 -4.07 6.03
CA CYS A 23 3.18 -5.50 6.02
C CYS A 23 4.66 -5.76 6.35
N CYS A 24 5.56 -4.82 6.03
CA CYS A 24 6.98 -4.93 6.31
C CYS A 24 7.32 -4.97 7.81
N LYS A 25 6.39 -4.66 8.71
CA LYS A 25 6.57 -4.77 10.17
C LYS A 25 6.03 -6.06 10.76
N HIS A 26 5.30 -6.85 9.97
CA HIS A 26 4.48 -7.93 10.49
C HIS A 26 4.77 -9.29 9.88
N THR A 27 5.27 -9.33 8.64
CA THR A 27 5.48 -10.60 7.95
C THR A 27 6.60 -10.51 6.92
N PRO A 28 7.38 -11.60 6.73
CA PRO A 28 8.30 -11.71 5.62
C PRO A 28 7.59 -11.51 4.27
N CYS A 29 8.20 -10.68 3.41
CA CYS A 29 7.70 -10.43 2.07
C CYS A 29 8.39 -11.36 1.08
N TYR A 30 7.65 -11.95 0.14
CA TYR A 30 8.18 -12.81 -0.92
C TYR A 30 9.32 -12.13 -1.73
N TYR A 31 9.23 -10.82 -1.94
CA TYR A 31 10.21 -10.01 -2.66
C TYR A 31 11.21 -9.30 -1.76
N GLY A 32 10.96 -9.28 -0.45
CA GLY A 32 11.75 -8.55 0.52
C GLY A 32 12.85 -9.40 1.12
N LYS A 33 13.59 -8.79 2.07
CA LYS A 33 14.45 -9.51 2.98
C LYS A 33 14.07 -9.12 4.40
N TRP A 34 13.83 -10.12 5.24
CA TRP A 34 13.48 -9.92 6.63
C TRP A 34 14.75 -9.75 7.46
N ASP A 35 14.72 -8.74 8.34
CA ASP A 35 15.72 -8.51 9.38
C ASP A 35 15.20 -9.11 10.68
N GLU A 36 15.78 -10.23 11.10
CA GLU A 36 15.41 -10.92 12.35
C GLU A 36 15.78 -10.11 13.59
N GLU A 37 16.84 -9.30 13.53
CA GLU A 37 17.28 -8.48 14.66
C GLU A 37 16.31 -7.33 14.89
N GLN A 38 15.90 -6.66 13.81
CA GLN A 38 14.97 -5.52 13.86
C GLN A 38 13.49 -5.92 13.75
N ASN A 39 13.19 -7.21 13.53
CA ASN A 39 11.85 -7.76 13.31
C ASN A 39 11.05 -6.99 12.24
N LYS A 40 11.68 -6.66 11.11
CA LYS A 40 11.04 -5.94 10.00
C LYS A 40 11.74 -6.21 8.66
N CYS A 41 11.10 -5.87 7.55
CA CYS A 41 11.74 -5.88 6.23
C CYS A 41 12.85 -4.81 6.17
N ILE A 42 14.01 -5.17 5.62
CA ILE A 42 15.14 -4.24 5.43
C ILE A 42 14.81 -3.07 4.49
N TYR A 43 13.82 -3.24 3.63
CA TYR A 43 13.41 -2.23 2.65
C TYR A 43 12.34 -1.28 3.18
N LEU A 44 11.95 -1.40 4.45
CA LEU A 44 11.04 -0.46 5.08
C LEU A 44 11.75 0.88 5.30
N THR A 45 11.24 1.93 4.67
CA THR A 45 11.76 3.30 4.84
C THR A 45 11.31 3.91 6.16
N GLU A 46 11.98 4.99 6.59
CA GLU A 46 11.63 5.74 7.80
C GLU A 46 10.20 6.32 7.74
N ASP A 47 9.75 6.69 6.54
CA ASP A 47 8.39 7.19 6.27
C ASP A 47 7.31 6.09 6.22
N ASN A 48 7.64 4.87 6.65
CA ASN A 48 6.76 3.70 6.58
C ASN A 48 6.27 3.37 5.17
N LEU A 49 7.12 3.59 4.16
CA LEU A 49 6.89 3.20 2.77
C LEU A 49 7.68 1.93 2.42
N CYS A 50 7.15 1.13 1.51
CA CYS A 50 7.89 0.01 0.92
C CYS A 50 8.93 0.54 -0.08
N GLY A 51 10.21 0.42 0.25
CA GLY A 51 11.33 0.93 -0.55
C GLY A 51 11.55 0.21 -1.89
N ILE A 52 10.95 -0.97 -2.08
CA ILE A 52 11.01 -1.75 -3.32
C ILE A 52 9.66 -1.85 -4.04
N TYR A 53 8.72 -0.95 -3.72
CA TYR A 53 7.37 -0.95 -4.29
C TYR A 53 7.37 -0.98 -5.83
N ASP A 54 8.11 -0.08 -6.48
CA ASP A 54 8.08 0.04 -7.95
C ASP A 54 8.66 -1.23 -8.62
N GLN A 55 9.64 -1.88 -7.99
CA GLN A 55 10.18 -3.16 -8.47
C GLN A 55 9.15 -4.28 -8.38
N ILE A 56 8.40 -4.36 -7.27
CA ILE A 56 7.33 -5.36 -7.09
C ILE A 56 6.23 -5.15 -8.13
N ILE A 57 5.79 -3.91 -8.35
CA ILE A 57 4.77 -3.60 -9.36
C ILE A 57 5.22 -4.04 -10.76
N GLU A 58 6.49 -3.80 -11.12
CA GLU A 58 7.03 -4.22 -12.41
C GLU A 58 7.10 -5.75 -12.55
N LEU A 59 7.56 -6.46 -11.51
CA LEU A 59 7.61 -7.93 -11.48
C LEU A 59 6.22 -8.56 -11.57
N GLU A 60 5.20 -7.88 -11.04
CA GLU A 60 3.82 -8.36 -10.99
C GLU A 60 2.92 -7.78 -12.08
N LYS A 61 3.47 -7.02 -13.05
CA LYS A 61 2.68 -6.31 -14.06
C LYS A 61 1.74 -7.20 -14.86
N ASN A 62 2.13 -8.45 -15.08
CA ASN A 62 1.37 -9.45 -15.83
C ASN A 62 0.54 -10.39 -14.95
N LYS A 63 0.61 -10.26 -13.62
CA LYS A 63 -0.21 -11.08 -12.69
C LYS A 63 -1.64 -10.55 -12.61
N PRO A 64 -2.64 -11.42 -12.40
CA PRO A 64 -3.98 -11.02 -12.00
C PRO A 64 -3.95 -10.14 -10.75
N SER A 65 -4.81 -9.12 -10.68
CA SER A 65 -4.80 -8.14 -9.57
C SER A 65 -5.02 -8.75 -8.19
N MET A 66 -5.72 -9.89 -8.12
CA MET A 66 -5.98 -10.63 -6.89
C MET A 66 -4.75 -11.36 -6.34
N GLU A 67 -3.73 -11.57 -7.18
CA GLU A 67 -2.48 -12.26 -6.83
C GLU A 67 -1.33 -11.31 -6.54
N ARG A 68 -1.54 -10.00 -6.72
CA ARG A 68 -0.52 -8.99 -6.49
C ARG A 68 -0.38 -8.68 -5.00
N MET A 69 0.85 -8.39 -4.58
CA MET A 69 1.16 -7.98 -3.21
C MET A 69 0.51 -6.63 -2.85
N PHE A 70 0.41 -5.73 -3.83
CA PHE A 70 -0.22 -4.42 -3.68
C PHE A 70 -1.50 -4.33 -4.49
N GLY A 71 -2.54 -3.70 -3.94
CA GLY A 71 -3.83 -3.53 -4.61
C GLY A 71 -5.01 -3.75 -3.66
N SER A 72 -5.67 -4.91 -3.79
CA SER A 72 -6.93 -5.23 -3.09
C SER A 72 -6.87 -5.01 -1.57
N GLY A 73 -5.79 -5.44 -0.92
CA GLY A 73 -5.58 -5.22 0.53
C GLY A 73 -5.39 -3.73 0.90
N CYS A 74 -4.88 -2.90 -0.01
CA CYS A 74 -4.75 -1.46 0.20
C CYS A 74 -6.10 -0.73 0.18
N CYS A 75 -7.15 -1.32 -0.38
CA CYS A 75 -8.50 -0.75 -0.42
C CYS A 75 -9.25 -0.90 0.92
N LEU A 76 -8.78 -1.77 1.82
CA LEU A 76 -9.41 -2.05 3.12
C LEU A 76 -8.90 -1.11 4.23
N ASN A 77 -9.16 0.19 4.06
CA ASN A 77 -8.62 1.28 4.88
C ASN A 77 -8.72 1.10 6.41
N TYR A 78 -9.77 0.45 6.89
CA TYR A 78 -10.01 0.27 8.33
C TYR A 78 -8.97 -0.65 9.00
N MET A 79 -8.23 -1.44 8.22
CA MET A 79 -7.24 -2.39 8.73
C MET A 79 -5.79 -1.84 8.75
N ASN A 80 -5.53 -0.65 8.20
CA ASN A 80 -4.16 -0.13 8.05
C ASN A 80 -4.02 1.31 8.61
N PRO A 81 -3.70 1.48 9.91
CA PRO A 81 -3.56 2.80 10.52
C PRO A 81 -2.37 3.60 9.97
N ASP A 82 -1.27 2.95 9.58
CA ASP A 82 -0.11 3.62 8.98
C ASP A 82 -0.47 4.27 7.64
N ARG A 83 -1.30 3.61 6.82
CA ARG A 83 -1.84 4.17 5.58
C ARG A 83 -2.65 5.45 5.83
N LEU A 84 -3.52 5.43 6.84
CA LEU A 84 -4.36 6.59 7.18
C LEU A 84 -3.50 7.78 7.63
N LYS A 85 -2.42 7.52 8.38
CA LYS A 85 -1.45 8.55 8.77
C LYS A 85 -0.77 9.19 7.55
N ILE A 86 -0.23 8.37 6.63
CA ILE A 86 0.42 8.85 5.40
C ILE A 86 -0.52 9.72 4.56
N ILE A 87 -1.80 9.32 4.46
CA ILE A 87 -2.80 10.11 3.71
C ILE A 87 -3.03 11.47 4.36
N ARG A 88 -3.20 11.52 5.69
CA ARG A 88 -3.38 12.78 6.42
C ARG A 88 -2.18 13.71 6.26
N GLU A 89 -0.96 13.17 6.33
CA GLU A 89 0.28 13.94 6.14
C GLU A 89 0.34 14.56 4.74
N LYS A 90 0.08 13.75 3.69
CA LYS A 90 0.02 14.25 2.30
C LYS A 90 -1.06 15.32 2.09
N GLN A 91 -2.23 15.18 2.72
CA GLN A 91 -3.30 16.18 2.66
C GLN A 91 -2.87 17.49 3.33
N ASN A 92 -2.25 17.42 4.51
CA ASN A 92 -1.76 18.58 5.22
C ASN A 92 -0.66 19.32 4.43
N GLU A 93 0.24 18.60 3.77
CA GLU A 93 1.25 19.19 2.90
C GLU A 93 0.65 19.91 1.69
N LYS A 94 -0.34 19.30 1.03
CA LYS A 94 -1.07 19.94 -0.08
C LYS A 94 -1.74 21.24 0.37
N ASN A 95 -2.38 21.23 1.54
CA ASN A 95 -3.05 22.42 2.09
C ASN A 95 -2.05 23.54 2.43
N LYS A 96 -0.84 23.20 2.88
CA LYS A 96 0.23 24.18 3.14
C LYS A 96 0.83 24.78 1.88
N ARG A 97 0.86 24.04 0.77
CA ARG A 97 1.41 24.51 -0.52
C ARG A 97 0.40 25.27 -1.38
N GLY A 98 -0.89 25.08 -1.11
CA GLY A 98 -1.99 25.81 -1.76
C GLY A 98 -2.52 27.01 -0.96
N ALA A 99 -1.91 27.32 0.19
CA ALA A 99 -2.20 28.47 1.03
C ALA A 99 -1.12 29.54 0.87
#